data_AF-A0A396SXY5-F1
#
_entry.id   AF-A0A396SXY5-F1
#
_cell.length_a   1.000
_cell.length_b   1.000
_cell.length_c   1.000
_cell.angle_alpha   90.00
_cell.angle_beta   90.00
_cell.angle_gamma   90.00
#
_symmetry.space_group_name_H-M   'P 1'
#
loop_
_entity.id
_entity.type
_entity.pdbx_description
1 polymer ?
#
loop_
_entity_poly.entity_id
_entity_poly.type
_entity_poly.pdbx_seq_one_letter_code
_entity_poly.pdbx_strand_id
1 'polypeptide(L)'
;MFFSIIATLAVLLTFPFLIHNKYTDYFNPLLKTKISYAQVPKNTQKYYNVQAVNKLGKKLPYKLNFVGGYDASKEYIAIQHKGQYVKLVDYIAGKQMPME
;
A
#
# COMPACT_ATOMS: atom_id res chain seq x y z
N MET A 1 -18.50 -25.54 -25.88
CA MET A 1 -17.04 -25.70 -25.77
C MET A 1 -16.29 -24.36 -25.97
N PHE A 2 -16.45 -23.66 -27.09
CA PHE A 2 -15.79 -22.36 -27.33
C PHE A 2 -16.14 -21.28 -26.28
N PHE A 3 -17.42 -21.08 -25.97
CA PHE A 3 -17.85 -20.15 -24.92
C PHE A 3 -17.32 -20.54 -23.53
N SER A 4 -17.21 -21.85 -23.25
CA SER A 4 -16.64 -22.35 -22.01
C SER A 4 -15.15 -22.02 -21.91
N ILE A 5 -14.39 -22.17 -23.00
CA ILE A 5 -12.96 -21.79 -23.07
C ILE A 5 -12.79 -20.29 -22.83
N ILE A 6 -13.58 -19.45 -23.48
CA ILE A 6 -13.53 -17.98 -23.29
C ILE A 6 -13.84 -17.63 -21.82
N ALA A 7 -14.88 -18.22 -21.24
CA ALA A 7 -15.24 -17.98 -19.85
C ALA A 7 -14.10 -18.38 -18.89
N THR A 8 -13.49 -19.55 -19.10
CA THR A 8 -12.35 -20.01 -18.29
C THR A 8 -11.14 -19.08 -18.41
N LEU A 9 -10.81 -18.64 -19.62
CA LEU A 9 -9.73 -17.66 -19.86
C LEU A 9 -10.02 -16.32 -19.19
N ALA A 10 -11.26 -15.82 -19.28
CA ALA A 10 -11.65 -14.57 -18.64
C ALA A 10 -11.51 -14.64 -17.11
N VAL A 11 -11.91 -15.75 -16.48
CA VAL A 11 -11.73 -15.97 -15.03
C VAL A 11 -10.23 -16.02 -14.68
N LEU A 12 -9.42 -16.78 -15.41
CA LEU A 12 -7.98 -16.87 -15.17
C LEU A 12 -7.26 -15.51 -15.27
N LEU A 13 -7.66 -14.67 -16.22
CA LEU A 13 -7.07 -13.35 -16.41
C LEU A 13 -7.51 -12.34 -15.35
N THR A 14 -8.72 -12.48 -14.79
CA THR A 14 -9.27 -11.51 -13.84
C THR A 14 -9.04 -11.88 -12.38
N PHE A 15 -8.91 -13.17 -12.07
CA PHE A 15 -8.69 -13.68 -10.72
C PHE A 15 -7.49 -13.05 -9.99
N PRO A 16 -6.32 -12.80 -10.63
CA PRO A 16 -5.20 -12.15 -9.97
C PRO A 16 -5.50 -10.75 -9.43
N PHE A 17 -6.50 -10.04 -9.98
CA PHE A 17 -6.90 -8.72 -9.51
C PHE A 17 -7.69 -8.75 -8.19
N LEU A 18 -8.09 -9.94 -7.71
CA LEU A 18 -8.73 -10.12 -6.40
C LEU A 18 -7.71 -10.42 -5.29
N ILE A 19 -6.47 -10.76 -5.64
CA ILE A 19 -5.41 -11.09 -4.69
C ILE A 19 -4.60 -9.82 -4.41
N HIS A 20 -4.49 -9.40 -3.14
CA HIS A 20 -3.75 -8.20 -2.76
C HIS A 20 -2.34 -8.52 -2.26
N ASN A 21 -1.34 -8.25 -3.10
CA ASN A 21 0.07 -8.29 -2.75
C ASN A 21 0.85 -7.27 -3.61
N LYS A 22 2.14 -7.07 -3.31
CA LYS A 22 2.95 -6.04 -3.99
C LYS A 22 3.04 -6.20 -5.51
N TYR A 23 2.94 -7.42 -6.04
CA TYR A 23 3.04 -7.71 -7.47
C TYR A 23 1.70 -7.55 -8.17
N THR A 24 0.65 -8.16 -7.63
CA THR A 24 -0.70 -8.07 -8.21
C THR A 24 -1.24 -6.65 -8.12
N ASP A 25 -1.03 -5.96 -7.00
CA ASP A 25 -1.53 -4.59 -6.82
C ASP A 25 -0.79 -3.58 -7.70
N TYR A 26 0.47 -3.85 -8.08
CA TYR A 26 1.19 -3.01 -9.04
C TYR A 26 0.44 -2.97 -10.39
N PHE A 27 0.09 -4.15 -10.92
CA PHE A 27 -0.57 -4.28 -12.22
C PHE A 27 -2.09 -4.11 -12.19
N ASN A 28 -2.74 -4.21 -11.02
CA ASN A 28 -4.19 -4.19 -10.92
C ASN A 28 -4.80 -2.84 -11.37
N PRO A 29 -5.51 -2.75 -12.52
CA PRO A 29 -6.04 -1.49 -13.01
C PRO A 29 -7.18 -0.91 -12.14
N LEU A 30 -7.80 -1.73 -11.29
CA LEU A 30 -8.92 -1.32 -10.43
C LEU A 30 -8.48 -0.52 -9.20
N LEU A 31 -7.21 -0.65 -8.81
CA LEU A 31 -6.67 0.06 -7.65
C LEU A 31 -6.15 1.44 -8.05
N LYS A 32 -6.54 2.47 -7.30
CA LYS A 32 -5.97 3.81 -7.45
C LYS A 32 -4.76 3.99 -6.54
N THR A 33 -3.73 4.68 -7.04
CA THR A 33 -2.64 5.17 -6.20
C THR A 33 -3.17 6.21 -5.21
N LYS A 34 -2.75 6.10 -3.95
CA LYS A 34 -3.13 6.98 -2.86
C LYS A 34 -1.88 7.34 -2.03
N ILE A 35 -1.99 8.43 -1.29
CA ILE A 35 -1.01 8.81 -0.28
C ILE A 35 -1.65 8.54 1.09
N SER A 36 -0.93 7.80 1.92
CA SER A 36 -1.28 7.56 3.32
C SER A 36 -0.09 7.89 4.22
N TYR A 37 -0.33 8.00 5.52
CA TYR A 37 0.67 8.46 6.47
C TYR A 37 0.83 7.45 7.59
N ALA A 38 2.04 7.26 8.10
CA ALA A 38 2.28 6.35 9.21
C ALA A 38 3.40 6.86 10.11
N GLN A 39 3.29 6.51 11.39
CA GLN A 39 4.43 6.53 12.29
C GLN A 39 5.12 5.15 12.24
N VAL A 40 6.43 5.15 12.16
CA VAL A 40 7.28 3.96 12.05
C VAL A 40 8.41 3.99 13.09
N PRO A 41 8.90 2.83 13.53
CA PRO A 41 9.98 2.78 14.52
C PRO A 41 11.29 3.39 14.00
N LYS A 42 12.01 4.07 14.88
CA LYS A 42 13.41 4.50 14.65
C LYS A 42 14.37 3.31 14.69
N ASN A 43 15.61 3.54 14.27
CA ASN A 43 16.71 2.56 14.23
C ASN A 43 16.45 1.37 13.28
N THR A 44 15.50 1.50 12.35
CA THR A 44 15.25 0.54 11.28
C THR A 44 14.68 1.23 10.05
N GLN A 45 14.83 0.58 8.91
CA GLN A 45 14.30 1.00 7.60
C GLN A 45 13.38 -0.07 6.99
N LYS A 46 13.07 -1.13 7.75
CA LYS A 46 12.20 -2.23 7.32
C LYS A 46 11.00 -2.26 8.25
N TYR A 47 9.86 -1.82 7.74
CA TYR A 47 8.63 -1.70 8.52
C TYR A 47 7.63 -2.75 8.05
N TYR A 48 7.15 -3.57 8.99
CA TYR A 48 6.19 -4.63 8.70
C TYR A 48 4.85 -4.33 9.37
N ASN A 49 3.75 -4.76 8.74
CA ASN A 49 2.39 -4.58 9.26
C ASN A 49 2.08 -3.12 9.64
N VAL A 50 2.43 -2.18 8.77
CA VAL A 50 2.31 -0.75 9.01
C VAL A 50 0.84 -0.35 8.97
N GLN A 51 0.35 0.16 10.09
CA GLN A 51 -0.97 0.80 10.16
C GLN A 51 -0.84 2.25 9.69
N ALA A 52 -1.37 2.53 8.50
CA ALA A 52 -1.41 3.88 7.96
C ALA A 52 -2.75 4.57 8.25
N VAL A 53 -2.75 5.90 8.15
CA VAL A 53 -3.90 6.79 8.23
C VAL A 53 -4.06 7.56 6.93
N ASN A 54 -5.29 7.99 6.64
CA ASN A 54 -5.57 8.88 5.52
C ASN A 54 -5.25 10.34 5.89
N LYS A 55 -5.48 11.27 4.95
CA LYS A 55 -5.27 12.71 5.15
C LYS A 55 -6.08 13.36 6.28
N LEU A 56 -7.08 12.65 6.83
CA LEU A 56 -7.93 13.09 7.93
C LEU A 56 -7.53 12.40 9.26
N GLY A 57 -6.38 11.74 9.32
CA GLY A 57 -5.96 10.99 10.52
C GLY A 57 -6.66 9.66 10.75
N LYS A 58 -7.68 9.31 9.95
CA LYS A 58 -8.42 8.06 10.10
C LYS A 58 -7.61 6.86 9.60
N LYS A 59 -7.52 5.82 10.43
CA LYS A 59 -6.86 4.55 10.09
C LYS A 59 -7.43 3.96 8.80
N LEU A 60 -6.54 3.48 7.93
CA LEU A 60 -6.95 2.67 6.80
C LEU A 60 -7.55 1.34 7.31
N PRO A 61 -8.52 0.75 6.59
CA PRO A 61 -9.14 -0.52 6.97
C PRO A 61 -8.22 -1.74 6.77
N TYR A 62 -6.95 -1.52 6.41
CA TYR A 62 -5.93 -2.54 6.21
C TYR A 62 -4.56 -2.00 6.63
N LYS A 63 -3.61 -2.93 6.78
CA LYS A 63 -2.19 -2.62 7.01
C LYS A 63 -1.39 -2.85 5.75
N LEU A 64 -0.31 -2.11 5.58
CA LEU A 64 0.69 -2.39 4.56
C LEU A 64 1.64 -3.45 5.10
N ASN A 65 1.76 -4.57 4.40
CA ASN A 65 2.53 -5.72 4.86
C ASN A 65 4.03 -5.38 5.02
N PHE A 66 4.56 -4.57 4.11
CA PHE A 66 5.94 -4.09 4.13
C PHE A 66 6.05 -2.68 3.55
N VAL A 67 6.82 -1.83 4.23
CA VAL A 67 7.20 -0.49 3.78
C VAL A 67 8.71 -0.33 4.01
N GLY A 68 9.44 0.07 2.97
CA GLY A 68 10.86 0.39 3.07
C GLY A 68 11.07 1.85 3.48
N GLY A 69 12.15 2.11 4.21
CA GLY A 69 12.64 3.44 4.55
C GLY A 69 14.06 3.68 4.04
N TYR A 70 14.53 4.91 4.19
CA TYR A 70 15.91 5.32 3.85
C TYR A 70 16.57 6.21 4.91
N ASP A 71 15.87 6.56 5.98
CA ASP A 71 16.37 7.35 7.11
C ASP A 71 15.88 6.73 8.42
N ALA A 72 16.78 6.04 9.13
CA ALA A 72 16.44 5.33 10.35
C ALA A 72 16.22 6.26 11.56
N SER A 73 16.57 7.56 11.44
CA SER A 73 16.41 8.54 12.52
C SER A 73 15.00 9.15 12.57
N LYS A 74 14.27 9.07 11.47
CA LYS A 74 12.94 9.67 11.31
C LYS A 74 11.83 8.64 11.51
N GLU A 75 10.69 9.12 11.99
CA GLU A 75 9.58 8.25 12.41
C GLU A 75 8.24 8.54 11.72
N TYR A 76 8.12 9.62 10.94
CA TYR A 76 6.88 9.95 10.23
C TYR A 76 7.09 9.88 8.73
N ILE A 77 6.25 9.11 8.05
CA ILE A 77 6.34 8.88 6.62
C ILE A 77 5.01 9.14 5.91
N ALA A 78 5.11 9.75 4.73
CA ALA A 78 4.08 9.73 3.70
C ALA A 78 4.40 8.58 2.73
N ILE A 79 3.40 7.77 2.43
CA ILE A 79 3.54 6.55 1.65
C ILE A 79 2.66 6.71 0.42
N GLN A 80 3.26 6.79 -0.76
CA GLN A 80 2.53 6.66 -2.02
C GLN A 80 2.41 5.17 -2.35
N HIS A 81 1.19 4.64 -2.33
CA HIS A 81 0.96 3.21 -2.52
C HIS A 81 -0.32 2.93 -3.32
N LYS A 82 -0.41 1.71 -3.85
CA LYS A 82 -1.55 1.14 -4.56
C LYS A 82 -1.79 -0.24 -3.95
N GLY A 83 -2.84 -0.38 -3.13
CA GLY A 83 -3.00 -1.58 -2.29
C GLY A 83 -1.75 -1.81 -1.44
N GLN A 84 -1.16 -3.00 -1.55
CA GLN A 84 0.09 -3.43 -0.92
C GLN A 84 1.36 -3.01 -1.68
N TYR A 85 1.23 -2.50 -2.91
CA TYR A 85 2.39 -1.99 -3.66
C TYR A 85 2.76 -0.59 -3.17
N VAL A 86 3.92 -0.46 -2.55
CA VAL A 86 4.52 0.84 -2.18
C VAL A 86 5.35 1.35 -3.34
N LYS A 87 4.97 2.53 -3.86
CA LYS A 87 5.68 3.20 -4.95
C LYS A 87 6.81 4.09 -4.42
N LEU A 88 6.50 4.88 -3.39
CA LEU A 88 7.42 5.88 -2.86
C LEU A 88 7.12 6.12 -1.38
N VAL A 89 8.17 6.46 -0.63
CA VAL A 89 8.10 6.85 0.78
C VAL A 89 8.86 8.16 0.91
N ASP A 90 8.24 9.16 1.54
CA ASP A 90 8.86 10.42 1.92
C ASP A 90 8.79 10.57 3.43
N TYR A 91 9.88 11.02 4.05
CA TYR A 91 9.82 11.40 5.46
C TYR A 91 9.25 12.81 5.62
N ILE A 92 8.33 12.95 6.57
CA ILE A 92 7.66 14.22 6.88
C ILE A 92 7.97 14.66 8.31
N ALA A 93 7.76 15.94 8.60
CA ALA A 93 7.83 16.43 9.97
C ALA A 93 6.59 15.98 10.76
N GLY A 94 6.71 15.78 12.07
CA GLY A 94 5.58 15.37 12.93
C GLY A 94 4.38 16.32 12.84
N LYS A 95 4.61 17.62 12.65
CA LYS A 95 3.55 18.63 12.42
C LYS A 95 2.73 18.42 11.14
N GLN A 96 3.22 17.60 10.20
CA GLN A 96 2.54 17.27 8.96
C GLN A 96 1.77 15.94 9.06
N MET A 97 1.94 15.19 10.16
CA MET A 97 1.23 13.95 10.40
C MET A 97 -0.26 14.26 10.60
N PRO A 98 -1.17 13.67 9.81
CA PRO A 98 -2.60 13.84 10.04
C PRO A 98 -3.02 13.23 11.38
N MET A 99 -3.77 14.00 12.16
CA MET A 99 -4.42 13.57 13.39
C MET A 99 -5.93 13.61 13.18
N GLU A 100 -6.66 12.71 13.83
CA GLU A 100 -8.13 12.70 13.83
C GLU A 100 -8.68 13.82 14.72
#